data_AF-A0AA50YFN8-F1
#
_entry.id   AF-A0AA50YFN8-F1
#
_cell.length_a   1.000
_cell.length_b   1.000
_cell.length_c   1.000
_cell.angle_alpha   90.00
_cell.angle_beta   90.00
_cell.angle_gamma   90.00
#
_symmetry.space_group_name_H-M   'P 1'
#
loop_
_entity.id
_entity.type
_entity.pdbx_description
1 polymer ?
#
loop_
_entity_poly.entity_id
_entity_poly.type
_entity_poly.pdbx_seq_one_letter_code
_entity_poly.pdbx_strand_id
1 'polypeptide(L)' 'CTFDYLTNTFDTKLFVACIFTCSYCFPMTMIIYFYSGIVKQVFAHEAAL' A
#
# COMPACT_ATOMS: atom_id res chain seq x y z
N CYS A 1 -16.76 -8.97 -14.99
CA CYS A 1 -17.20 -7.59 -14.70
C CYS A 1 -16.28 -6.98 -13.65
N THR A 2 -15.96 -5.69 -13.76
CA THR A 2 -15.15 -4.93 -12.81
C THR A 2 -15.92 -3.71 -12.33
N PHE A 3 -15.46 -3.03 -11.28
CA PHE A 3 -16.07 -1.77 -10.85
C PHE A 3 -15.88 -0.69 -11.93
N ASP A 4 -16.80 0.26 -11.98
CA ASP A 4 -16.74 1.35 -12.95
C ASP A 4 -15.64 2.35 -12.55
N TYR A 5 -14.71 2.59 -13.48
CA TYR A 5 -13.66 3.60 -13.36
C TYR A 5 -13.58 4.49 -14.62
N LEU A 6 -14.51 4.33 -15.57
CA LEU A 6 -14.53 5.08 -16.83
C LEU A 6 -15.52 6.25 -16.78
N THR A 7 -16.62 6.11 -16.04
CA THR A 7 -17.63 7.16 -15.93
C THR A 7 -17.09 8.39 -15.21
N ASN A 8 -17.25 9.56 -15.82
CA ASN A 8 -16.71 10.83 -15.35
C ASN A 8 -17.69 11.58 -14.44
N THR A 9 -18.14 10.92 -13.37
CA THR A 9 -18.95 11.52 -12.31
C THR A 9 -18.10 11.76 -11.07
N PHE A 10 -18.58 12.62 -10.17
CA PHE A 10 -17.91 12.85 -8.89
C PHE A 10 -17.86 11.57 -8.05
N ASP A 11 -18.98 10.85 -7.94
CA ASP A 11 -19.10 9.65 -7.13
C ASP A 11 -18.15 8.53 -7.58
N THR A 12 -18.03 8.30 -8.89
CA THR A 12 -17.09 7.30 -9.43
C THR A 12 -15.65 7.66 -9.09
N LYS A 13 -15.26 8.93 -9.24
CA LYS A 13 -13.91 9.39 -8.89
C LYS A 13 -13.63 9.25 -7.39
N LEU A 14 -14.59 9.62 -6.54
CA LEU A 14 -14.46 9.50 -5.09
C LEU A 14 -14.33 8.04 -4.68
N PHE A 15 -15.13 7.14 -5.27
CA PHE A 15 -15.04 5.71 -5.02
C PHE A 15 -13.68 5.14 -5.43
N VAL A 16 -13.22 5.45 -6.64
CA VAL A 16 -11.91 4.99 -7.16
C VAL A 16 -10.76 5.51 -6.30
N ALA A 17 -10.80 6.78 -5.88
CA ALA A 17 -9.80 7.35 -4.99
C ALA A 17 -9.80 6.66 -3.63
N CYS A 18 -10.97 6.45 -3.03
CA CYS A 18 -11.12 5.81 -1.73
C CYS A 18 -10.57 4.37 -1.76
N ILE A 19 -11.00 3.55 -2.74
CA ILE A 19 -10.55 2.16 -2.83
C ILE A 19 -9.04 2.07 -3.10
N PHE A 20 -8.50 2.94 -3.95
CA PHE A 20 -7.06 2.99 -4.21
C PHE A 20 -6.27 3.37 -2.95
N THR A 21 -6.67 4.42 -2.24
CA THR A 21 -5.94 4.84 -1.04
C THR A 21 -6.07 3.82 0.09
N CYS A 22 -7.30 3.41 0.44
CA CYS A 22 -7.57 2.52 1.56
C CYS A 22 -7.11 1.08 1.33
N SER A 23 -7.32 0.55 0.13
CA SER A 23 -7.09 -0.88 -0.15
C SER A 23 -5.77 -1.16 -0.86
N TYR A 24 -5.10 -0.14 -1.40
CA TYR A 24 -3.81 -0.32 -2.06
C TYR A 24 -2.70 0.48 -1.39
N CYS A 25 -2.81 1.82 -1.29
CA CYS A 25 -1.71 2.64 -0.74
C CYS A 25 -1.41 2.31 0.72
N PHE A 26 -2.41 2.36 1.61
CA PHE A 26 -2.21 2.06 3.03
C PHE A 26 -1.59 0.66 3.29
N PRO A 27 -2.13 -0.45 2.75
CA PRO A 27 -1.54 -1.77 2.97
C PRO A 27 -0.14 -1.88 2.35
N MET A 28 0.10 -1.31 1.17
CA MET A 28 1.43 -1.31 0.56
C MET A 28 2.46 -0.56 1.42
N THR A 29 2.09 0.60 1.98
CA THR A 29 2.97 1.33 2.91
C THR A 29 3.26 0.54 4.17
N MET A 30 2.26 -0.13 4.74
CA MET A 30 2.46 -1.02 5.90
C MET A 30 3.42 -2.16 5.58
N ILE A 31 3.23 -2.83 4.43
CA ILE A 31 4.12 -3.89 3.97
C ILE A 31 5.56 -3.35 3.88
N ILE A 32 5.76 -2.24 3.18
CA ILE A 32 7.10 -1.63 3.07
C ILE A 32 7.69 -1.33 4.44
N TYR A 33 6.92 -0.74 5.36
CA TYR A 33 7.40 -0.43 6.71
C TYR A 33 7.86 -1.69 7.47
N PHE A 34 7.04 -2.74 7.49
CA PHE A 34 7.40 -3.98 8.19
C PHE A 34 8.58 -4.69 7.55
N TYR A 35 8.64 -4.78 6.22
CA TYR A 35 9.78 -5.39 5.52
C TYR A 35 11.07 -4.59 5.67
N SER A 36 10.99 -3.26 5.70
CA SER A 36 12.15 -2.42 6.03
C SER A 36 12.69 -2.73 7.43
N GLY A 37 11.79 -3.02 8.38
CA GLY A 37 12.14 -3.50 9.72
C GLY A 37 12.89 -4.83 9.71
N ILE A 38 12.43 -5.81 8.92
CA ILE A 38 13.11 -7.11 8.78
C ILE A 38 14.54 -6.92 8.26
N VAL A 39 14.71 -6.15 7.19
CA VAL A 39 16.04 -5.90 6.60
C VAL A 39 16.98 -5.24 7.63
N LYS A 40 16.48 -4.25 8.38
CA LYS A 40 17.25 -3.62 9.45
C LYS A 40 17.72 -4.63 10.51
N GLN A 41 16.87 -5.58 10.89
CA GLN A 41 17.23 -6.63 11.85
C GLN A 41 18.30 -7.58 11.29
N VAL A 42 18.21 -7.95 10.00
CA VAL A 42 19.23 -8.79 9.34
C VAL A 42 20.60 -8.13 9.40
N PHE A 43 20.71 -6.84 9.02
CA PHE A 43 21.99 -6.13 9.10
C PHE A 43 22.53 -5.98 10.53
N ALA A 44 21.65 -5.74 11.51
CA ALA A 44 22.07 -5.68 12.91
C ALA A 44 22.58 -7.05 13.41
N HIS A 45 21.97 -8.15 12.95
CA HIS A 45 22.42 -9.51 13.24
C HIS A 45 23.77 -9.81 12.59
N GLU A 46 23.96 -9.44 11.33
CA GLU A 46 25.24 -9.61 10.61
C GLU A 46 26.37 -8.79 11.21
N ALA A 47 26.09 -7.57 11.70
CA ALA A 47 27.10 -6.71 12.33
C ALA A 47 27.48 -7.13 13.76
N ALA A 48 26.69 -7.99 14.41
CA ALA A 48 26.96 -8.50 15.75
C ALA A 48 27.74 -9.83 15.75
N LEU A 49 27.98 -10.42 14.58
CA LEU A 49 28.85 -11.59 14.36
C LEU A 49 30.32 -11.16 14.24
#